data_AF-A0A950DCB2-F1
#
_entry.id   AF-A0A950DCB2-F1
#
_cell.length_a   1.000
_cell.length_b   1.000
_cell.length_c   1.000
_cell.angle_alpha   90.00
_cell.angle_beta   90.00
_cell.angle_gamma   90.00
#
_symmetry.space_group_name_H-M   'P 1'
#
loop_
_entity.id
_entity.type
_entity.pdbx_description
1 polymer ?
#
loop_
_entity_poly.entity_id
_entity_poly.type
_entity_poly.pdbx_seq_one_letter_code
_entity_poly.pdbx_strand_id
1 'polypeptide(L)'
;MPTSRPPLPSLRLVFPPLQTARAEAEIDRACEVDKGHGRVERRTIEVTSSLAGYLGSDWPGSQQVFRLTRERTIKGKTETEVVFGITSLLPERAGVKGLLGLTRGHWGIENGLHGVRDGTLREDASRIRKGSGPEVMAALRNIVIFLFKRFGHKSAAAATRHYCAIRRNRWTSCQPQSENETALPLRPPVPGR
;
A
#
# COMPACT_ATOMS: atom_id res chain seq x y z
N MET A 1 33.26 52.47 45.56
CA MET A 1 32.82 51.10 45.89
C MET A 1 32.37 50.43 44.60
N PRO A 2 33.15 49.55 43.96
CA PRO A 2 32.71 48.87 42.74
C PRO A 2 31.82 47.68 43.11
N THR A 3 30.58 47.67 42.60
CA THR A 3 29.65 46.56 42.76
C THR A 3 30.02 45.46 41.77
N SER A 4 30.64 44.39 42.26
CA SER A 4 30.87 43.20 41.43
C SER A 4 29.52 42.53 41.13
N ARG A 5 29.25 42.30 39.85
CA ARG A 5 28.07 41.54 39.38
C ARG A 5 28.26 40.07 39.79
N PRO A 6 27.28 39.40 40.41
CA PRO A 6 27.44 38.01 40.77
C PRO A 6 27.66 37.17 39.49
N PRO A 7 28.51 36.13 39.54
CA PRO A 7 28.74 35.27 38.39
C PRO A 7 27.43 34.59 37.99
N LEU A 8 27.13 34.57 36.69
CA LEU A 8 25.99 33.83 36.17
C LEU A 8 26.13 32.35 36.54
N PRO A 9 25.03 31.67 36.93
CA PRO A 9 25.08 30.24 37.20
C PRO A 9 25.56 29.50 35.95
N SER A 10 26.47 28.54 36.14
CA SER A 10 27.00 27.72 35.07
C SER A 10 25.86 27.02 34.32
N LEU A 11 25.79 27.21 33.00
CA LEU A 11 24.85 26.51 32.10
C LEU A 11 24.96 24.97 32.14
N ARG A 12 25.94 24.42 32.87
CA ARG A 12 26.16 22.98 33.07
C ARG A 12 25.08 22.26 33.90
N LEU A 13 24.12 22.98 34.49
CA LEU A 13 23.04 22.38 35.31
C LEU A 13 21.65 22.39 34.65
N VAL A 14 21.51 22.88 33.41
CA VAL A 14 20.19 22.94 32.75
C VAL A 14 19.77 21.59 32.12
N PHE A 15 20.72 20.70 31.81
CA PHE A 15 20.44 19.37 31.27
C PHE A 15 21.33 18.32 31.96
N PRO A 16 20.83 17.57 32.96
CA PRO A 16 21.58 16.45 33.49
C PRO A 16 21.63 15.31 32.43
N PRO A 17 22.75 14.58 32.29
CA PRO A 17 22.91 13.46 31.34
C PRO A 17 21.93 12.29 31.57
N LEU A 18 21.12 12.35 32.64
CA LEU A 18 20.06 11.39 32.93
C LEU A 18 18.89 11.45 31.94
N GLN A 19 18.64 12.57 31.24
CA GLN A 19 17.54 12.65 30.28
C GLN A 19 17.79 11.78 29.04
N THR A 20 19.02 11.75 28.53
CA THR A 20 19.38 10.90 27.38
C THR A 20 19.31 9.42 27.73
N ALA A 21 19.83 9.03 28.89
CA ALA A 21 19.75 7.65 29.37
C ALA A 21 18.30 7.20 29.64
N ARG A 22 17.43 8.10 30.11
CA ARG A 22 16.01 7.83 30.36
C ARG A 22 15.20 7.79 29.05
N ALA A 23 15.55 8.60 28.07
CA ALA A 23 14.96 8.57 26.73
C ALA A 23 15.41 7.34 25.92
N GLU A 24 16.68 6.92 26.03
CA GLU A 24 17.18 5.68 25.44
C GLU A 24 16.61 4.43 26.11
N ALA A 25 16.30 4.50 27.40
CA ALA A 25 15.62 3.43 28.15
C ALA A 25 14.13 3.27 27.78
N GLU A 26 13.53 4.21 27.04
CA GLU A 26 12.12 4.19 26.61
C GLU A 26 11.94 3.90 25.12
N ILE A 27 12.98 3.36 24.47
CA ILE A 27 12.95 2.93 23.07
C ILE A 27 12.91 1.41 23.01
N ASP A 28 11.76 0.87 22.60
CA ASP A 28 11.62 -0.54 22.30
C ASP A 28 12.17 -0.85 20.91
N ARG A 29 12.82 -2.01 20.77
CA ARG A 29 13.44 -2.44 19.50
C ARG A 29 13.00 -3.83 19.08
N ALA A 30 12.76 -4.00 17.78
CA ALA A 30 12.60 -5.32 17.16
C ALA A 30 13.33 -5.39 15.83
N CYS A 31 13.79 -6.59 15.49
CA CYS A 31 14.51 -6.86 14.25
C CYS A 31 13.97 -8.13 13.59
N GLU A 32 13.83 -8.10 12.28
CA GLU A 32 13.49 -9.25 11.45
C GLU A 32 14.51 -9.35 10.31
N VAL A 33 14.97 -10.57 10.03
CA VAL A 33 15.88 -10.87 8.92
C VAL A 33 15.22 -11.89 8.00
N ASP A 34 15.21 -11.57 6.72
CA ASP A 34 14.68 -12.43 5.66
C ASP A 34 15.79 -12.69 4.62
N LYS A 35 15.80 -13.90 4.05
CA LYS A 35 16.74 -14.31 3.02
C LYS A 35 16.00 -15.03 1.92
N GLY A 36 16.09 -14.50 0.69
CA GLY A 36 15.45 -15.10 -0.47
C GLY A 36 16.00 -14.54 -1.77
N HIS A 37 15.96 -15.33 -2.84
CA HIS A 37 16.33 -14.90 -4.20
C HIS A 37 17.71 -14.23 -4.31
N GLY A 38 18.71 -14.70 -3.55
CA GLY A 38 20.07 -14.14 -3.54
C GLY A 38 20.21 -12.80 -2.79
N ARG A 39 19.20 -12.42 -2.02
CA ARG A 39 19.13 -11.17 -1.25
C ARG A 39 18.94 -11.48 0.24
N VAL A 40 19.59 -10.68 1.08
CA VAL A 40 19.34 -10.64 2.53
C VAL A 40 18.73 -9.29 2.88
N GLU A 41 17.62 -9.30 3.59
CA GLU A 41 16.95 -8.09 4.08
C GLU A 41 16.91 -8.11 5.59
N ARG A 42 17.32 -7.01 6.22
CA ARG A 42 17.15 -6.78 7.65
C ARG A 42 16.23 -5.58 7.83
N ARG A 43 15.23 -5.73 8.70
CA ARG A 43 14.33 -4.65 9.11
C ARG A 43 14.46 -4.48 10.61
N THR A 44 14.90 -3.31 11.04
CA THR A 44 14.99 -2.95 12.45
C THR A 44 14.01 -1.81 12.69
N ILE A 45 13.09 -1.99 13.64
CA ILE A 45 12.20 -0.93 14.10
C ILE A 45 12.54 -0.54 15.53
N GLU A 46 12.50 0.76 15.79
CA GLU A 46 12.67 1.37 17.09
C GLU A 46 11.45 2.24 17.36
N VAL A 47 10.81 2.08 18.51
CA VAL A 47 9.53 2.68 18.83
C VAL A 47 9.62 3.37 20.19
N THR A 48 9.01 4.55 20.30
CA THR A 48 8.86 5.24 21.58
C THR A 48 7.53 5.97 21.68
N SER A 49 6.93 5.95 22.87
CA SER A 49 5.75 6.74 23.24
C SER A 49 6.12 8.09 23.86
N SER A 50 7.36 8.28 24.32
CA SER A 50 7.81 9.49 25.01
C SER A 50 7.63 10.76 24.17
N LEU A 51 7.71 10.63 22.85
CA LEU A 51 7.60 11.74 21.91
C LEU A 51 6.15 12.08 21.54
N ALA A 52 5.17 11.28 21.95
CA ALA A 52 3.76 11.51 21.64
C ALA A 52 3.25 12.84 22.22
N GLY A 53 3.65 13.17 23.46
CA GLY A 53 3.29 14.43 24.11
C GLY A 53 3.92 15.65 23.42
N TYR A 54 5.15 15.52 22.91
CA TYR A 54 5.82 16.58 22.15
C TYR A 54 5.12 16.85 20.80
N LEU A 55 4.63 15.80 20.13
CA LEU A 55 3.95 15.92 18.84
C LEU A 55 2.47 16.32 18.95
N GLY A 56 1.89 16.39 20.15
CA GLY A 56 0.45 16.50 20.35
C GLY A 56 -0.20 17.75 19.71
N SER A 57 0.53 18.86 19.56
CA SER A 57 0.03 20.07 18.89
C SER A 57 -0.08 19.91 17.38
N ASP A 58 0.93 19.29 16.76
CA ASP A 58 1.06 19.22 15.31
C ASP A 58 0.39 17.95 14.76
N TRP A 59 0.31 16.90 15.58
CA TRP A 59 -0.24 15.60 15.24
C TRP A 59 -1.20 15.10 16.33
N PRO A 60 -2.42 15.67 16.41
CA PRO A 60 -3.43 15.25 17.37
C PRO A 60 -3.72 13.75 17.28
N GLY A 61 -3.68 13.07 18.42
CA GLY A 61 -3.93 11.62 18.50
C GLY A 61 -2.71 10.74 18.22
N SER A 62 -1.52 11.30 18.01
CA SER A 62 -0.26 10.54 18.03
C SER A 62 -0.07 9.86 19.39
N GLN A 63 0.22 8.57 19.38
CA GLN A 63 0.46 7.75 20.57
C GLN A 63 1.86 7.13 20.59
N GLN A 64 2.43 6.83 19.41
CA GLN A 64 3.78 6.30 19.29
C GLN A 64 4.46 6.84 18.03
N VAL A 65 5.78 6.96 18.10
CA VAL A 65 6.66 7.31 16.97
C VAL A 65 7.62 6.16 16.74
N PHE A 66 7.98 5.90 15.49
CA PHE A 66 8.94 4.86 15.16
C PHE A 66 9.95 5.28 14.09
N ARG A 67 11.13 4.67 14.18
CA ARG A 67 12.16 4.65 13.13
C ARG A 67 12.27 3.23 12.60
N LEU A 68 12.12 3.06 11.29
CA LEU A 68 12.30 1.80 10.59
C LEU A 68 13.52 1.89 9.69
N THR A 69 14.55 1.11 10.00
CA THR A 69 15.73 0.94 9.18
C THR A 69 15.62 -0.34 8.38
N ARG A 70 15.76 -0.24 7.05
CA ARG A 70 15.74 -1.37 6.12
C ARG A 70 17.11 -1.48 5.47
N GLU A 71 17.76 -2.61 5.66
CA GLU A 71 19.04 -2.91 5.03
C GLU A 71 18.84 -4.04 4.04
N ARG A 72 19.32 -3.85 2.82
CA ARG A 72 19.19 -4.80 1.72
C ARG A 72 20.56 -5.14 1.18
N THR A 73 20.99 -6.38 1.33
CA THR A 73 22.27 -6.87 0.79
C THR A 73 22.05 -7.74 -0.43
N ILE A 74 22.62 -7.36 -1.58
CA ILE A 74 22.60 -8.14 -2.83
C ILE A 74 24.03 -8.24 -3.36
N LYS A 75 24.53 -9.46 -3.58
CA LYS A 75 25.88 -9.70 -4.12
C LYS A 75 26.98 -8.91 -3.37
N GLY A 76 26.88 -8.83 -2.05
CA GLY A 76 27.83 -8.13 -1.19
C GLY A 76 27.69 -6.60 -1.12
N LYS A 77 26.74 -6.01 -1.85
CA LYS A 77 26.41 -4.57 -1.74
C LYS A 77 25.22 -4.38 -0.81
N THR A 78 25.40 -3.54 0.20
CA THR A 78 24.34 -3.19 1.17
C THR A 78 23.80 -1.80 0.88
N GLU A 79 22.49 -1.70 0.75
CA GLU A 79 21.75 -0.44 0.71
C GLU A 79 20.94 -0.29 1.99
N THR A 80 20.89 0.93 2.52
CA THR A 80 20.15 1.24 3.75
C THR A 80 19.15 2.35 3.49
N GLU A 81 17.91 2.12 3.90
CA GLU A 81 16.82 3.09 3.87
C GLU A 81 16.32 3.30 5.30
N VAL A 82 16.04 4.55 5.68
CA VAL A 82 15.47 4.89 6.98
C VAL A 82 14.16 5.62 6.78
N VAL A 83 13.11 5.13 7.42
CA VAL A 83 11.76 5.70 7.37
C VAL A 83 11.30 6.04 8.78
N PHE A 84 10.72 7.20 8.97
CA PHE A 84 10.07 7.60 10.22
C PHE A 84 8.57 7.52 10.08
N GLY A 85 7.87 7.22 11.16
CA GLY A 85 6.42 7.18 11.17
C GLY A 85 5.83 7.52 12.53
N ILE A 86 4.58 7.95 12.48
CA ILE A 86 3.75 8.31 13.63
C ILE A 86 2.52 7.42 13.58
N THR A 87 2.04 6.96 14.73
CA THR A 87 0.82 6.17 14.82
C THR A 87 -0.04 6.59 15.99
N SER A 88 -1.35 6.51 15.81
CA SER A 88 -2.35 6.67 16.87
C SER A 88 -2.60 5.38 17.64
N LEU A 89 -1.92 4.28 17.30
CA LEU A 89 -1.98 3.04 18.05
C LEU A 89 -1.22 3.19 19.37
N LEU A 90 -1.88 2.79 20.46
CA LEU A 90 -1.26 2.70 21.78
C LEU A 90 -0.30 1.48 21.86
N PRO A 91 0.74 1.53 22.71
CA PRO A 91 1.69 0.42 22.90
C PRO A 91 1.01 -0.92 23.25
N GLU A 92 -0.10 -0.91 23.99
CA GLU A 92 -0.84 -2.12 24.37
C GLU A 92 -1.56 -2.77 23.18
N ARG A 93 -1.93 -1.96 22.17
CA ARG A 93 -2.58 -2.45 20.94
C ARG A 93 -1.57 -2.90 19.91
N ALA A 94 -0.46 -2.18 19.80
CA ALA A 94 0.61 -2.49 18.87
C ALA A 94 1.95 -2.04 19.46
N GLY A 95 2.58 -2.92 20.22
CA GLY A 95 3.96 -2.75 20.64
C GLY A 95 4.94 -2.95 19.46
N VAL A 96 6.23 -2.91 19.75
CA VAL A 96 7.30 -2.89 18.74
C VAL A 96 7.22 -3.99 17.68
N LYS A 97 6.92 -5.24 18.06
CA LYS A 97 6.75 -6.36 17.12
C LYS A 97 5.47 -6.23 16.29
N GLY A 98 4.39 -5.73 16.90
CA GLY A 98 3.13 -5.49 16.21
C GLY A 98 3.28 -4.41 15.14
N LEU A 99 3.97 -3.32 15.46
CA LEU A 99 4.29 -2.26 14.49
C LEU A 99 5.23 -2.74 13.38
N LEU A 100 6.21 -3.59 13.68
CA LEU A 100 7.03 -4.23 12.64
C LEU A 100 6.17 -5.07 11.68
N GLY A 101 5.24 -5.85 12.22
CA GLY A 101 4.29 -6.64 11.43
C GLY A 101 3.36 -5.78 10.58
N LEU A 102 2.81 -4.70 11.14
CA LEU A 102 1.94 -3.76 10.43
C LEU A 102 2.69 -3.03 9.30
N THR A 103 3.91 -2.54 9.57
CA THR A 103 4.72 -1.87 8.55
C THR A 103 5.09 -2.82 7.41
N ARG A 104 5.37 -4.10 7.71
CA ARG A 104 5.57 -5.14 6.68
C ARG A 104 4.28 -5.46 5.91
N GLY A 105 3.15 -5.56 6.61
CA GLY A 105 1.84 -5.82 6.01
C GLY A 105 1.38 -4.70 5.06
N HIS A 106 1.68 -3.44 5.39
CA HIS A 106 1.39 -2.29 4.55
C HIS A 106 2.03 -2.41 3.16
N TRP A 107 3.31 -2.82 3.08
CA TRP A 107 3.97 -3.13 1.82
C TRP A 107 3.30 -4.26 1.03
N GLY A 108 2.73 -5.24 1.73
CA GLY A 108 1.97 -6.33 1.09
C GLY A 108 0.71 -5.84 0.38
N ILE A 109 0.06 -4.79 0.90
CA ILE A 109 -1.09 -4.15 0.25
C ILE A 109 -0.62 -3.48 -1.05
N GLU A 110 0.47 -2.73 -0.98
CA GLU A 110 0.98 -1.99 -2.13
C GLU A 110 1.43 -2.93 -3.26
N ASN A 111 2.30 -3.89 -2.95
CA ASN A 111 2.79 -4.87 -3.92
C ASN A 111 1.67 -5.76 -4.48
N GLY A 112 0.73 -6.18 -3.63
CA GLY A 112 -0.33 -7.10 -4.01
C GLY A 112 -1.47 -6.45 -4.81
N LEU A 113 -1.60 -5.12 -4.75
CA LEU A 113 -2.62 -4.36 -5.45
C LEU A 113 -2.04 -3.64 -6.68
N HIS A 114 -1.04 -2.79 -6.50
CA HIS A 114 -0.52 -1.91 -7.55
C HIS A 114 0.18 -2.72 -8.64
N GLY A 115 1.11 -3.61 -8.30
CA GLY A 115 1.80 -4.41 -9.31
C GLY A 115 0.86 -5.25 -10.18
N VAL A 116 -0.24 -5.75 -9.61
CA VAL A 116 -1.29 -6.46 -10.36
C VAL A 116 -2.08 -5.48 -11.24
N ARG A 117 -2.46 -4.33 -10.71
CA ARG A 117 -3.25 -3.34 -11.43
C ARG A 117 -2.47 -2.75 -12.61
N ASP A 118 -1.22 -2.38 -12.39
CA ASP A 118 -0.36 -1.66 -13.33
C ASP A 118 0.13 -2.61 -14.43
N GLY A 119 0.67 -3.76 -14.03
CA GLY A 119 1.19 -4.76 -14.96
C GLY A 119 0.12 -5.68 -15.54
N THR A 120 -0.59 -6.42 -14.67
CA THR A 120 -1.50 -7.50 -15.12
C THR A 120 -2.79 -6.95 -15.72
N LEU A 121 -3.37 -5.92 -15.11
CA LEU A 121 -4.57 -5.23 -15.63
C LEU A 121 -4.23 -4.02 -16.51
N ARG A 122 -2.94 -3.83 -16.80
CA ARG A 122 -2.40 -2.89 -17.79
C ARG A 122 -2.86 -1.45 -17.57
N GLU A 123 -2.97 -1.02 -16.32
CA GLU A 123 -3.33 0.37 -16.00
C GLU A 123 -2.34 1.37 -16.62
N ASP A 124 -1.03 1.10 -16.52
CA ASP A 124 0.01 1.95 -17.11
C ASP A 124 -0.09 2.07 -18.63
N ALA A 125 -0.55 1.01 -19.30
CA ALA A 125 -0.74 1.00 -20.76
C ALA A 125 -2.08 1.63 -21.19
N SER A 126 -2.93 2.05 -20.25
CA SER A 126 -4.24 2.62 -20.54
C SER A 126 -4.12 4.01 -21.20
N ARG A 127 -4.81 4.18 -22.34
CA ARG A 127 -4.89 5.45 -23.07
C ARG A 127 -6.09 6.32 -22.67
N ILE A 128 -6.90 5.88 -21.71
CA ILE A 128 -8.06 6.62 -21.22
C ILE A 128 -7.56 7.81 -20.40
N ARG A 129 -7.86 9.04 -20.84
CA ARG A 129 -7.35 10.30 -20.23
C ARG A 129 -8.42 11.39 -20.05
N LYS A 130 -9.67 11.16 -20.45
CA LYS A 130 -10.73 12.19 -20.46
C LYS A 130 -11.79 11.95 -19.38
N GLY A 131 -12.26 13.04 -18.77
CA GLY A 131 -13.32 13.03 -17.75
C GLY A 131 -13.01 12.09 -16.59
N SER A 132 -14.05 11.47 -16.02
CA SER A 132 -13.92 10.48 -14.94
C SER A 132 -13.44 9.10 -15.41
N GLY A 133 -13.05 8.93 -16.68
CA GLY A 133 -12.63 7.65 -17.24
C GLY A 133 -11.48 6.97 -16.49
N PRO A 134 -10.39 7.68 -16.12
CA PRO A 134 -9.31 7.10 -15.32
C PRO A 134 -9.77 6.57 -13.96
N GLU A 135 -10.57 7.34 -13.22
CA GLU A 135 -11.08 6.99 -11.90
C GLU A 135 -12.01 5.78 -11.94
N VAL A 136 -12.97 5.78 -12.88
CA VAL A 136 -13.89 4.65 -13.09
C VAL A 136 -13.11 3.38 -13.41
N MET A 137 -12.11 3.48 -14.29
CA MET A 137 -11.29 2.31 -14.63
C MET A 137 -10.43 1.81 -13.46
N ALA A 138 -9.90 2.70 -12.62
CA ALA A 138 -9.19 2.32 -11.41
C ALA A 138 -10.13 1.57 -10.44
N ALA A 139 -11.36 2.06 -10.25
CA ALA A 139 -12.37 1.42 -9.42
C ALA A 139 -12.75 0.02 -9.95
N LEU A 140 -12.99 -0.10 -11.26
CA LEU A 140 -13.30 -1.39 -11.89
C LEU A 140 -12.15 -2.40 -11.74
N ARG A 141 -10.90 -1.97 -11.96
CA ARG A 141 -9.72 -2.84 -11.76
C ARG A 141 -9.62 -3.32 -10.32
N ASN A 142 -9.90 -2.44 -9.34
CA ASN A 142 -9.95 -2.81 -7.93
C ASN A 142 -10.99 -3.88 -7.62
N ILE A 143 -12.20 -3.73 -8.17
CA ILE A 143 -13.27 -4.73 -8.03
C ILE A 143 -12.80 -6.07 -8.62
N VAL A 144 -12.18 -6.06 -9.80
CA VAL A 144 -11.66 -7.29 -10.43
C VAL A 144 -10.60 -7.96 -9.55
N ILE A 145 -9.64 -7.21 -9.01
CA ILE A 145 -8.59 -7.75 -8.11
C ILE A 145 -9.23 -8.34 -6.85
N PHE A 146 -10.21 -7.63 -6.28
CA PHE A 146 -10.98 -8.12 -5.13
C PHE A 146 -11.69 -9.44 -5.46
N LEU A 147 -12.39 -9.54 -6.59
CA LEU A 147 -13.08 -10.75 -7.02
C LEU A 147 -12.11 -11.91 -7.24
N PHE A 148 -10.95 -11.68 -7.87
CA PHE A 148 -9.93 -12.73 -8.04
C PHE A 148 -9.49 -13.31 -6.68
N LYS A 149 -9.23 -12.44 -5.69
CA LYS A 149 -8.90 -12.87 -4.33
C LYS A 149 -10.08 -13.61 -3.67
N ARG A 150 -11.30 -13.09 -3.81
CA ARG A 150 -12.52 -13.67 -3.22
C ARG A 150 -12.84 -15.06 -3.76
N PHE A 151 -12.59 -15.30 -5.05
CA PHE A 151 -12.76 -16.61 -5.69
C PHE A 151 -11.55 -17.54 -5.54
N GLY A 152 -10.57 -17.19 -4.69
CA GLY A 152 -9.45 -18.06 -4.34
C GLY A 152 -8.38 -18.20 -5.42
N HIS A 153 -8.34 -17.30 -6.42
CA HIS A 153 -7.27 -17.33 -7.40
C HIS A 153 -5.94 -16.90 -6.77
N LYS A 154 -4.95 -17.80 -6.82
CA LYS A 154 -3.59 -17.55 -6.30
C LYS A 154 -2.76 -16.60 -7.17
N SER A 155 -3.18 -16.37 -8.42
CA SER A 155 -2.50 -15.48 -9.37
C SER A 155 -3.52 -14.73 -10.20
N ALA A 156 -3.48 -13.41 -10.13
CA ALA A 156 -4.32 -12.55 -10.96
C ALA A 156 -4.06 -12.78 -12.45
N ALA A 157 -2.81 -13.01 -12.86
CA ALA A 157 -2.47 -13.29 -14.25
C ALA A 157 -3.09 -14.61 -14.75
N ALA A 158 -3.12 -15.65 -13.90
CA ALA A 158 -3.79 -16.90 -14.21
C ALA A 158 -5.32 -16.73 -14.30
N ALA A 159 -5.92 -15.96 -13.38
CA ALA A 159 -7.35 -15.64 -13.39
C ALA A 159 -7.74 -14.87 -14.65
N THR A 160 -6.98 -13.82 -15.01
CA THR A 160 -7.18 -13.06 -16.25
C THR A 160 -7.13 -13.98 -17.47
N ARG A 161 -6.12 -14.86 -17.58
CA ARG A 161 -6.04 -15.84 -18.68
C ARG A 161 -7.24 -16.78 -18.71
N HIS A 162 -7.68 -17.30 -17.57
CA HIS A 162 -8.83 -18.18 -17.46
C HIS A 162 -10.12 -17.51 -17.96
N TYR A 163 -10.46 -16.33 -17.45
CA TYR A 163 -11.67 -15.61 -17.85
C TYR A 163 -11.60 -15.04 -19.28
N CYS A 164 -10.42 -14.65 -19.76
CA CYS A 164 -10.23 -14.26 -21.16
C CYS A 164 -10.37 -15.46 -22.11
N ALA A 165 -9.93 -16.65 -21.71
CA ALA A 165 -10.05 -17.87 -22.51
C ALA A 165 -11.49 -18.37 -22.60
N ILE A 166 -12.29 -18.23 -21.53
CA ILE A 166 -13.72 -18.60 -21.52
C ILE A 166 -14.51 -17.86 -22.61
N ARG A 167 -14.10 -16.65 -23.01
CA ARG A 167 -14.80 -15.88 -24.05
C ARG A 167 -14.62 -16.44 -25.47
N ARG A 168 -13.62 -17.29 -25.75
CA ARG A 168 -13.42 -17.85 -27.10
C ARG A 168 -14.39 -18.98 -27.46
N ASN A 169 -14.91 -19.71 -26.47
CA ASN A 169 -15.67 -20.94 -26.72
C ASN A 169 -17.20 -20.78 -26.56
N ARG A 170 -17.69 -19.64 -26.05
CA ARG A 170 -19.13 -19.43 -25.78
C ARG A 170 -19.84 -18.53 -26.81
N TRP A 171 -19.10 -17.75 -27.59
CA TRP A 171 -19.68 -16.91 -28.64
C TRP A 171 -19.99 -17.66 -29.94
N THR A 172 -19.36 -18.81 -30.18
CA THR A 172 -19.64 -19.66 -31.36
C THR A 172 -20.95 -20.44 -31.26
N SER A 173 -21.52 -20.62 -30.06
CA SER A 173 -22.80 -21.32 -29.87
C SER A 173 -24.03 -20.40 -29.89
N CYS A 174 -23.85 -19.09 -30.05
CA CYS A 174 -24.94 -18.12 -30.22
C CYS A 174 -24.76 -17.35 -31.53
N GLN A 175 -24.73 -18.06 -32.66
CA GLN A 175 -25.24 -17.45 -33.88
C GLN A 175 -26.77 -17.61 -33.89
N PRO A 176 -27.55 -16.55 -34.11
CA PRO A 176 -28.96 -16.73 -34.40
C PRO A 176 -29.03 -17.59 -35.67
N GLN A 177 -29.79 -18.68 -35.62
CA GLN A 177 -30.17 -19.38 -36.85
C GLN A 177 -30.80 -18.33 -37.76
N SER A 178 -30.24 -18.15 -38.95
CA SER A 178 -30.84 -17.30 -39.98
C SER A 178 -32.28 -17.80 -40.17
N GLU A 179 -33.24 -17.00 -39.71
CA GLU A 179 -34.64 -17.24 -40.04
C GLU A 179 -34.76 -17.20 -41.56
N ASN A 180 -35.28 -18.30 -42.09
CA ASN A 180 -35.55 -18.48 -43.49
C ASN A 180 -36.37 -17.29 -43.99
N GLU A 181 -35.88 -16.63 -45.05
CA GLU A 181 -36.64 -15.68 -45.86
C GLU A 181 -37.97 -16.34 -46.28
N THR A 182 -39.02 -16.03 -45.55
CA THR A 182 -40.38 -16.26 -46.01
C THR A 182 -40.83 -14.92 -46.60
N ALA A 183 -40.69 -14.82 -47.92
CA ALA A 183 -41.12 -13.65 -48.69
C ALA A 183 -42.58 -13.29 -48.34
N LEU A 184 -42.77 -12.08 -47.82
CA LEU A 184 -44.09 -11.45 -47.73
C LEU A 184 -44.64 -11.29 -49.15
N PRO A 185 -45.87 -11.75 -49.46
CA PRO A 185 -46.44 -11.54 -50.78
C PRO A 185 -46.70 -10.04 -50.99
N LEU A 186 -46.20 -9.53 -52.11
CA LEU A 186 -46.42 -8.17 -52.59
C LEU A 186 -47.92 -7.87 -52.66
N ARG A 187 -48.33 -6.72 -52.09
CA ARG A 187 -49.70 -6.18 -52.18
C ARG A 187 -50.12 -6.02 -53.65
N PRO A 188 -51.36 -6.39 -54.03
CA PRO A 188 -51.87 -6.09 -55.36
C PRO A 188 -52.15 -4.58 -55.55
N PRO A 189 -52.13 -4.09 -56.81
CA PRO A 189 -52.32 -2.67 -57.11
C PRO A 189 -53.77 -2.23 -56.88
N VAL A 190 -53.92 -0.99 -56.39
CA VAL A 190 -55.21 -0.33 -56.18
C VAL A 190 -55.73 0.20 -57.52
N PRO A 191 -56.97 -0.09 -57.95
CA PRO A 191 -57.52 0.48 -59.17
C PRO A 191 -57.98 1.92 -58.94
N GLY A 192 -57.62 2.79 -59.90
CA GLY A 192 -57.90 4.23 -59.85
C GLY A 192 -59.38 4.60 -60.01
N ARG A 193 -59.69 5.76 -59.45
CA ARG A 193 -60.76 6.67 -59.88
C ARG A 193 -60.25 8.09 -59.74
#